data_AF-A9CYJ5-F1
#
_entry.id   AF-A9CYJ5-F1
#
_cell.length_a   1.000
_cell.length_b   1.000
_cell.length_c   1.000
_cell.angle_alpha   90.00
_cell.angle_beta   90.00
_cell.angle_gamma   90.00
#
_symmetry.space_group_name_H-M   'P 1'
#
loop_
_entity.id
_entity.type
_entity.pdbx_description
1 polymer ?
#
loop_
_entity_poly.entity_id
_entity_poly.type
_entity_poly.pdbx_seq_one_letter_code
_entity_poly.pdbx_strand_id
1 'polypeptide(L)'
;MLVNKSWLNNKYQWVGLKSIIKVTSDVHEKTTGKETTETRWYISSLDLNAEQALSSVRNHWQVESMHWVLEMTFREDESRVRKGRGPLAFNVMRKIAMTLFKQDQTKRASIVAKKKMAGLDDEYRSTLLESGIKMR
;
A
#
# COMPACT_ATOMS: atom_id res chain seq x y z
N MET A 1 -11.73 -8.86 -26.57
CA MET A 1 -10.76 -7.99 -25.87
C MET A 1 -9.43 -8.10 -26.62
N LEU A 2 -9.02 -7.02 -27.29
CA LEU A 2 -7.88 -6.95 -28.21
C LEU A 2 -6.57 -6.81 -27.44
N VAL A 3 -6.09 -7.90 -26.83
CA VAL A 3 -4.69 -7.94 -26.42
C VAL A 3 -3.91 -8.37 -27.66
N ASN A 4 -3.27 -7.40 -28.33
CA ASN A 4 -2.31 -7.71 -29.37
C ASN A 4 -1.23 -8.61 -28.76
N LYS A 5 -1.09 -9.85 -29.24
CA LYS A 5 -0.12 -10.84 -28.74
C LYS A 5 1.18 -10.86 -29.55
N SER A 6 1.33 -10.05 -30.59
CA SER A 6 2.53 -10.07 -31.43
C SER A 6 3.79 -9.70 -30.65
N TRP A 7 3.67 -8.87 -29.61
CA TRP A 7 4.77 -8.51 -28.72
C TRP A 7 5.28 -9.67 -27.85
N LEU A 8 4.45 -10.69 -27.56
CA LEU A 8 4.91 -11.89 -26.84
C LEU A 8 5.93 -12.68 -27.66
N ASN A 9 5.87 -12.55 -28.99
CA ASN A 9 6.77 -13.23 -29.93
C ASN A 9 8.03 -12.39 -30.24
N ASN A 10 8.05 -11.11 -29.84
CA ASN A 10 9.32 -10.37 -29.80
C ASN A 10 10.20 -11.07 -28.75
N LYS A 11 11.46 -11.35 -29.10
CA LYS A 11 12.46 -11.93 -28.17
C LYS A 11 12.78 -10.96 -27.03
N TYR A 12 11.81 -10.62 -26.19
CA TYR A 12 12.08 -10.15 -24.84
C TYR A 12 12.64 -11.35 -24.09
N GLN A 13 13.96 -11.50 -24.15
CA GLN A 13 14.66 -12.42 -23.28
C GLN A 13 14.58 -11.83 -21.89
N TRP A 14 13.57 -12.24 -21.11
CA TRP A 14 13.53 -11.95 -19.68
C TRP A 14 14.71 -12.69 -19.04
N VAL A 15 15.89 -12.06 -19.08
CA VAL A 15 17.14 -12.64 -18.61
C VAL A 15 16.95 -13.00 -17.14
N GLY A 16 17.13 -14.27 -16.83
CA GLY A 16 16.96 -14.79 -15.48
C GLY A 16 15.51 -15.08 -15.07
N LEU A 17 14.54 -15.11 -16.00
CA LEU A 17 13.18 -15.60 -15.72
C LEU A 17 13.24 -17.06 -15.25
N LYS A 18 12.69 -17.32 -14.07
CA LYS A 18 12.64 -18.66 -13.48
C LYS A 18 11.23 -19.17 -13.22
N SER A 19 10.26 -18.28 -13.01
CA SER A 19 8.88 -18.68 -12.74
C SER A 19 7.84 -17.80 -13.46
N ILE A 20 6.77 -18.46 -13.89
CA ILE A 20 5.53 -17.84 -14.36
C ILE A 20 4.46 -18.20 -13.33
N ILE A 21 3.80 -17.20 -12.77
CA ILE A 21 2.88 -17.35 -11.65
C ILE A 21 1.48 -16.96 -12.14
N LYS A 22 0.51 -17.84 -11.91
CA LYS A 22 -0.92 -17.55 -12.12
C LYS A 22 -1.60 -17.45 -10.76
N VAL A 23 -2.23 -16.31 -10.49
CA VAL A 23 -3.06 -16.13 -9.30
C VAL A 23 -4.50 -15.92 -9.73
N THR A 24 -5.40 -16.76 -9.24
CA THR A 24 -6.84 -16.55 -9.33
C THR A 24 -7.31 -15.95 -8.01
N SER A 25 -8.12 -14.91 -8.05
CA SER A 25 -8.72 -14.26 -6.88
C SER A 25 -10.23 -14.21 -7.04
N ASP A 26 -10.94 -14.79 -6.08
CA ASP A 26 -12.39 -14.66 -5.95
C ASP A 26 -12.68 -13.61 -4.88
N VAL A 27 -13.46 -12.58 -5.26
CA VAL A 27 -13.81 -11.45 -4.41
C VAL A 27 -15.32 -11.39 -4.28
N HIS A 28 -15.78 -11.43 -3.04
CA HIS A 28 -17.18 -11.24 -2.67
C HIS A 28 -17.36 -9.86 -2.02
N GLU A 29 -18.05 -8.97 -2.72
CA GLU A 29 -18.35 -7.62 -2.25
C GLU A 29 -19.60 -7.62 -1.37
N LYS A 30 -19.41 -7.51 -0.04
CA LYS A 30 -20.50 -7.63 0.94
C LYS A 30 -21.62 -6.58 0.79
N THR A 31 -21.28 -5.39 0.28
CA THR A 31 -22.22 -4.26 0.14
C THR A 31 -23.18 -4.43 -1.03
N THR A 32 -22.71 -5.05 -2.11
CA THR A 32 -23.49 -5.21 -3.36
C THR A 32 -23.92 -6.66 -3.59
N GLY A 33 -23.35 -7.61 -2.83
CA GLY A 33 -23.51 -9.06 -3.05
C GLY A 33 -22.80 -9.56 -4.30
N LYS A 34 -21.98 -8.73 -4.96
CA LYS A 34 -21.35 -9.06 -6.23
C LYS A 34 -20.17 -10.00 -6.02
N GLU A 35 -20.12 -11.05 -6.82
CA GLU A 35 -18.98 -11.96 -6.90
C GLU A 35 -18.19 -11.70 -8.17
N THR A 36 -16.87 -11.68 -8.04
CA THR A 36 -15.96 -11.50 -9.17
C THR A 36 -14.77 -12.44 -9.05
N THR A 37 -14.40 -13.04 -10.17
CA THR A 37 -13.20 -13.86 -10.29
C THR A 37 -12.24 -13.16 -11.23
N GLU A 38 -11.01 -12.93 -10.79
CA GLU A 38 -9.96 -12.33 -11.60
C GLU A 38 -8.74 -13.25 -11.65
N THR A 39 -8.13 -13.37 -12.83
CA THR A 39 -6.85 -14.07 -13.00
C THR A 39 -5.77 -13.07 -13.35
N ARG A 40 -4.67 -13.10 -12.61
CA ARG A 40 -3.48 -12.27 -12.82
C ARG A 40 -2.26 -13.15 -13.07
N TRP A 41 -1.43 -12.74 -14.01
CA TRP A 41 -0.19 -13.42 -14.37
C TRP A 41 1.00 -12.57 -13.97
N TYR A 42 1.98 -13.21 -13.35
CA TYR A 42 3.23 -12.57 -12.94
C TYR A 42 4.41 -13.38 -13.48
N ILE A 43 5.53 -12.68 -13.65
CA ILE A 43 6.82 -13.27 -13.98
C ILE A 43 7.80 -12.96 -12.87
N SER A 44 8.73 -13.88 -12.58
CA SER A 44 9.73 -13.68 -11.54
C SER A 44 11.06 -14.34 -11.90
N SER A 45 12.14 -13.66 -11.54
CA SER A 45 13.51 -14.19 -11.66
C SER A 45 13.89 -15.14 -10.52
N LEU A 46 12.99 -15.32 -9.56
CA LEU A 46 13.13 -16.26 -8.46
C LEU A 46 12.46 -17.59 -8.82
N ASP A 47 13.05 -18.69 -8.34
CA ASP A 47 12.47 -20.02 -8.43
C ASP A 47 11.52 -20.22 -7.23
N LEU A 48 10.27 -19.79 -7.40
CA LEU A 48 9.27 -19.74 -6.33
C LEU A 48 8.32 -20.92 -6.45
N ASN A 49 8.03 -21.57 -5.32
CA ASN A 49 6.88 -22.46 -5.24
C ASN A 49 5.56 -21.66 -5.14
N ALA A 50 4.42 -22.37 -5.25
CA ALA A 50 3.10 -21.74 -5.26
C ALA A 50 2.80 -20.94 -3.98
N GLU A 51 3.24 -21.43 -2.82
CA GLU A 51 3.02 -20.77 -1.52
C GLU A 51 3.84 -19.47 -1.41
N GLN A 52 5.12 -19.51 -1.78
CA GLN A 52 6.00 -18.35 -1.82
C GLN A 52 5.49 -17.29 -2.81
N ALA A 53 5.03 -17.73 -3.98
CA ALA A 53 4.45 -16.85 -4.99
C ALA A 53 3.18 -16.16 -4.47
N LEU A 54 2.27 -16.93 -3.85
CA LEU A 54 1.04 -16.37 -3.27
C LEU A 54 1.34 -15.38 -2.15
N SER A 55 2.25 -15.74 -1.24
CA SER A 55 2.70 -14.86 -0.15
C SER A 55 3.27 -13.55 -0.70
N SER A 56 4.14 -13.62 -1.71
CA SER A 56 4.72 -12.45 -2.35
C SER A 56 3.66 -11.54 -2.98
N VAL A 57 2.69 -12.11 -3.71
CA VAL A 57 1.58 -11.36 -4.32
C VAL A 57 0.70 -10.71 -3.25
N ARG A 58 0.38 -11.41 -2.15
CA ARG A 58 -0.40 -10.84 -1.05
C ARG A 58 0.33 -9.71 -0.32
N ASN A 59 1.62 -9.89 -0.06
CA ASN A 59 2.44 -8.86 0.58
C ASN A 59 2.62 -7.63 -0.32
N HIS A 60 2.68 -7.82 -1.64
CA HIS A 60 2.69 -6.70 -2.57
C HIS A 60 1.41 -5.84 -2.45
N TRP A 61 0.24 -6.47 -2.31
CA TRP A 61 -1.02 -5.76 -2.06
C TRP A 61 -1.05 -4.96 -0.75
N GLN A 62 -0.21 -5.30 0.23
CA GLN A 62 -0.09 -4.51 1.46
C GLN A 62 0.45 -3.09 1.19
N VAL A 63 1.25 -2.92 0.13
CA VAL A 63 1.75 -1.61 -0.31
C VAL A 63 0.59 -0.75 -0.79
N GLU A 64 -0.29 -1.28 -1.64
CA GLU A 64 -1.48 -0.57 -2.11
C GLU A 64 -2.46 -0.25 -0.98
N SER A 65 -2.59 -1.16 -0.02
CA SER A 65 -3.39 -0.91 1.19
C SER A 65 -2.86 0.29 1.99
N MET A 66 -1.55 0.54 1.95
CA MET A 66 -0.95 1.73 2.54
C MET A 66 -1.26 3.00 1.71
N HIS A 67 -1.20 2.91 0.38
CA HIS A 67 -1.55 4.02 -0.52
C HIS A 67 -2.98 4.50 -0.29
N TRP A 68 -3.95 3.58 -0.16
CA TRP A 68 -5.33 3.93 0.16
C TRP A 68 -5.44 4.77 1.45
N VAL A 69 -4.68 4.44 2.50
CA VAL A 69 -4.69 5.24 3.73
C VAL A 69 -4.12 6.65 3.48
N LEU A 70 -3.04 6.77 2.69
CA LEU A 70 -2.46 8.06 2.34
C LEU A 70 -3.41 8.90 1.48
N GLU A 71 -4.06 8.30 0.49
CA GLU A 71 -5.04 8.94 -0.38
C GLU A 71 -6.26 9.40 0.43
N MET A 72 -6.97 8.48 1.09
CA MET A 72 -8.26 8.79 1.73
C MET A 72 -8.09 9.52 3.07
N THR A 73 -7.11 9.15 3.90
CA THR A 73 -6.95 9.76 5.23
C THR A 73 -6.07 11.01 5.18
N PHE A 74 -5.03 11.01 4.36
CA PHE A 74 -4.09 12.13 4.26
C PHE A 74 -4.35 13.06 3.06
N ARG A 75 -5.36 12.77 2.24
CA ARG A 75 -5.75 13.57 1.07
C ARG A 75 -4.55 13.85 0.18
N GLU A 76 -3.74 12.81 -0.04
CA GLU A 76 -2.49 12.91 -0.79
C GLU A 76 -2.72 13.40 -2.22
N ASP A 77 -3.69 12.85 -2.94
CA ASP A 77 -4.00 13.23 -4.31
C ASP A 77 -4.52 14.67 -4.45
N GLU A 78 -5.22 15.15 -3.43
CA GLU A 78 -5.76 16.51 -3.39
C GLU A 78 -4.70 17.56 -2.99
N SER A 79 -3.49 17.13 -2.65
CA SER A 79 -2.39 17.98 -2.22
C SER A 79 -1.91 18.90 -3.35
N ARG A 80 -1.99 20.21 -3.11
CA ARG A 80 -1.52 21.24 -4.06
C ARG A 80 -0.02 21.55 -3.95
N VAL A 81 0.70 20.88 -3.07
CA VAL A 81 2.16 21.03 -2.92
C VAL A 81 2.86 20.51 -4.18
N ARG A 82 3.47 21.40 -4.98
CA ARG A 82 4.17 21.06 -6.24
C ARG A 82 5.57 21.66 -6.38
N LYS A 83 6.03 22.49 -5.44
CA LYS A 83 7.29 23.24 -5.55
C LYS A 83 8.47 22.50 -4.93
N GLY A 84 9.58 22.41 -5.67
CA GLY A 84 10.87 21.90 -5.18
C GLY A 84 10.75 20.51 -4.56
N ARG A 85 11.37 20.31 -3.38
CA ARG A 85 11.29 19.05 -2.61
C ARG A 85 10.02 18.90 -1.77
N GLY A 86 9.07 19.82 -1.89
CA GLY A 86 7.81 19.81 -1.13
C GLY A 86 7.02 18.51 -1.24
N PRO A 87 6.76 17.97 -2.46
CA PRO A 87 6.02 16.72 -2.60
C PRO A 87 6.66 15.54 -1.86
N LEU A 88 7.98 15.38 -1.99
CA LEU A 88 8.74 14.32 -1.34
C LEU A 88 8.73 14.48 0.19
N ALA A 89 9.04 15.68 0.69
CA ALA A 89 9.06 15.95 2.12
C ALA A 89 7.69 15.68 2.76
N PHE A 90 6.61 16.10 2.11
CA PHE A 90 5.27 15.90 2.63
C PHE A 90 4.83 14.43 2.56
N ASN A 91 5.20 13.68 1.53
CA ASN A 91 4.97 12.23 1.47
C ASN A 91 5.66 11.51 2.64
N VAL A 92 6.91 11.87 2.94
CA VAL A 92 7.65 11.32 4.09
C VAL A 92 6.94 11.65 5.41
N MET A 93 6.54 12.92 5.62
CA MET A 93 5.83 13.32 6.84
C MET A 93 4.50 12.58 7.02
N ARG A 94 3.71 12.41 5.95
CA ARG A 94 2.46 11.62 6.00
C ARG A 94 2.72 10.18 6.41
N LYS A 95 3.76 9.55 5.85
CA LYS A 95 4.15 8.17 6.19
C LYS A 95 4.61 8.04 7.64
N ILE A 96 5.36 9.01 8.16
CA ILE A 96 5.75 9.05 9.58
C ILE A 96 4.49 9.12 10.45
N ALA A 97 3.61 10.10 10.22
CA ALA A 97 2.39 10.27 11.00
C ALA A 97 1.49 9.03 10.96
N MET A 98 1.30 8.43 9.77
CA MET A 98 0.54 7.19 9.61
C MET A 98 1.14 6.04 10.43
N THR A 99 2.46 5.87 10.41
CA THR A 99 3.14 4.83 11.21
C THR A 99 2.92 5.05 12.70
N LEU A 100 3.02 6.29 13.19
CA LEU A 100 2.73 6.62 14.60
C LEU A 100 1.30 6.22 14.98
N PHE A 101 0.30 6.57 14.15
CA PHE A 101 -1.09 6.21 14.43
C PHE A 101 -1.36 4.70 14.41
N LYS A 102 -0.66 3.95 13.53
CA LYS A 102 -0.76 2.48 13.45
C LYS A 102 -0.12 1.79 14.66
N GLN A 103 0.97 2.34 15.19
CA GLN A 103 1.68 1.77 16.34
C GLN A 103 1.02 2.13 17.67
N ASP A 104 0.35 3.28 17.75
CA ASP A 104 -0.34 3.75 18.95
C ASP A 104 -1.38 2.75 19.49
N GLN A 105 -1.16 2.29 20.71
CA GLN A 105 -2.09 1.44 21.47
C GLN A 105 -2.85 2.21 22.57
N THR A 106 -2.54 3.48 22.80
CA THR A 106 -3.12 4.27 23.90
C THR A 106 -4.58 4.65 23.63
N LYS A 107 -4.97 4.80 22.36
CA LYS A 107 -6.34 5.11 21.95
C LYS A 107 -6.86 4.04 21.00
N ARG A 108 -8.02 3.46 21.34
CA ARG A 108 -8.76 2.55 20.45
C ARG A 108 -9.65 3.33 19.50
N ALA A 109 -9.07 3.87 18.43
CA ALA A 109 -9.76 4.68 17.42
C ALA A 109 -9.22 4.43 16.01
N SER A 110 -10.02 4.77 14.99
CA SER A 110 -9.59 4.70 13.59
C SER A 110 -8.46 5.69 13.30
N ILE A 111 -7.67 5.45 12.24
CA ILE A 111 -6.57 6.36 11.85
C ILE A 111 -7.10 7.78 11.58
N VAL A 112 -8.29 7.90 10.96
CA VAL A 112 -8.96 9.20 10.72
C VAL A 112 -9.26 9.92 12.04
N ALA A 113 -9.81 9.20 13.02
CA ALA A 113 -10.10 9.77 14.34
C ALA A 113 -8.82 10.13 15.10
N LYS A 114 -7.80 9.25 15.10
CA LYS A 114 -6.48 9.52 15.70
C LYS A 114 -5.83 10.76 15.11
N LYS A 115 -5.85 10.89 13.78
CA LYS A 115 -5.36 12.10 13.08
C LYS A 115 -6.09 13.35 13.54
N LYS A 116 -7.43 13.30 13.64
CA LYS A 116 -8.23 14.44 14.11
C LYS A 116 -7.91 14.79 15.57
N MET A 117 -7.84 13.81 16.46
CA MET A 117 -7.48 14.01 17.86
C MET A 117 -6.08 14.62 18.00
N ALA A 118 -5.07 14.08 17.32
CA ALA A 118 -3.71 14.62 17.38
C ALA A 118 -3.59 16.06 16.85
N GLY A 119 -4.49 16.48 15.96
CA GLY A 119 -4.58 17.85 15.49
C GLY A 119 -5.28 18.83 16.46
N LEU A 120 -6.00 18.32 17.46
CA LEU A 120 -6.80 19.12 18.42
C LEU A 120 -6.30 19.01 19.87
N ASP A 121 -5.60 17.93 20.21
CA ASP A 121 -5.13 17.59 21.54
C ASP A 121 -3.58 17.52 21.53
N ASP A 122 -2.98 18.48 22.22
CA ASP A 122 -1.53 18.65 22.30
C ASP A 122 -0.85 17.58 23.15
N GLU A 123 -1.54 17.07 24.17
CA GLU A 123 -1.02 16.01 25.05
C GLU A 123 -0.99 14.67 24.30
N TYR A 124 -2.08 14.36 23.58
CA TYR A 124 -2.10 13.18 22.73
C TYR A 124 -1.05 13.25 21.62
N ARG A 125 -0.88 14.42 20.99
CA ARG A 125 0.17 14.61 19.97
C ARG A 125 1.57 14.40 20.55
N SER A 126 1.85 14.91 21.75
CA SER A 126 3.15 14.73 22.41
C SER A 126 3.41 13.26 22.73
N THR A 127 2.42 12.56 23.28
CA THR A 127 2.48 11.11 23.55
C THR A 127 2.84 10.30 22.29
N LEU A 128 2.24 10.63 21.15
CA LEU A 128 2.55 9.97 19.87
C LEU A 128 3.98 10.20 19.42
N LEU A 129 4.50 11.42 19.58
CA LEU A 129 5.86 11.77 19.16
C LEU A 129 6.90 11.12 20.08
N GLU A 130 6.69 11.15 21.39
CA GLU A 130 7.60 10.56 22.38
C GLU A 130 7.68 9.03 22.26
N SER A 131 6.54 8.38 22.00
CA SER A 131 6.50 6.92 21.86
C SER A 131 7.16 6.41 20.58
N GLY A 132 7.05 7.15 19.48
CA GLY A 132 7.53 6.70 18.16
C GLY A 132 8.84 7.32 17.70
N ILE A 133 9.26 8.45 18.24
CA ILE A 133 10.52 9.13 17.92
C ILE A 133 11.40 9.07 19.16
N LYS A 134 12.27 8.05 19.21
CA LYS A 134 13.35 8.03 20.22
C LYS A 134 14.29 9.20 19.94
N MET A 135 14.10 10.31 20.65
CA MET A 135 15.10 11.36 20.71
C MET A 135 16.32 10.78 21.42
N ARG A 136 17.41 10.60 20.65
CA ARG A 136 18.74 10.34 21.21
C ARG A 136 19.36 11.65 21.65
#